data_AF-A0A6G7B8I2-F1
#
_entry.id   AF-A0A6G7B8I2-F1
#
_cell.length_a   1.000
_cell.length_b   1.000
_cell.length_c   1.000
_cell.angle_alpha   90.00
_cell.angle_beta   90.00
_cell.angle_gamma   90.00
#
_symmetry.space_group_name_H-M   'P 1'
#
loop_
_entity.id
_entity.type
_entity.pdbx_description
1 polymer ?
#
loop_
_entity_poly.entity_id
_entity_poly.type
_entity_poly.pdbx_seq_one_letter_code
_entity_poly.pdbx_strand_id
1 'polypeptide(L)'
;MAAPKLNLNINGNDVELVFGVRFVHELNKAFGIERDGFNIGMGFTLILPPLLQYDPDALAKVIYCASYKSSSRPTMDQIYDSLDELDDLEQTFDEVMGRLKASSATKHTLATLTVKEQTEEQKSN
;
A
#
# COMPACT_ATOMS: atom_id res chain seq x y z
N MET A 1 4.08 -20.31 -2.47
CA MET A 1 2.81 -19.55 -2.38
C MET A 1 2.93 -18.36 -3.31
N ALA A 2 1.99 -18.17 -4.22
CA ALA A 2 1.99 -17.02 -5.13
C ALA A 2 1.64 -15.74 -4.35
N ALA A 3 2.29 -14.62 -4.66
CA ALA A 3 1.90 -13.32 -4.12
C ALA A 3 0.50 -12.95 -4.64
N PRO A 4 -0.40 -12.44 -3.79
CA PRO A 4 -1.72 -12.00 -4.25
C PRO A 4 -1.57 -10.84 -5.23
N LYS A 5 -2.45 -10.86 -6.23
CA LYS A 5 -2.47 -9.90 -7.33
C LYS A 5 -3.84 -9.24 -7.44
N LEU A 6 -3.86 -8.02 -7.94
CA LEU A 6 -5.06 -7.27 -8.29
C LEU A 6 -4.81 -6.59 -9.62
N ASN A 7 -5.78 -6.64 -10.54
CA ASN A 7 -5.69 -5.90 -11.79
C ASN A 7 -6.60 -4.68 -11.67
N LEU A 8 -6.03 -3.49 -11.85
CA LEU A 8 -6.79 -2.25 -11.92
C LEU A 8 -6.62 -1.62 -13.29
N ASN A 9 -7.69 -1.03 -13.83
CA ASN A 9 -7.60 -0.22 -15.01
C ASN A 9 -7.25 1.21 -14.58
N ILE A 10 -6.06 1.69 -14.95
CA ILE A 10 -5.55 3.03 -14.60
C ILE A 10 -5.34 3.77 -15.91
N ASN A 11 -6.13 4.83 -16.14
CA ASN A 11 -6.08 5.64 -17.35
C ASN A 11 -6.10 4.79 -18.65
N GLY A 12 -7.02 3.83 -18.73
CA GLY A 12 -7.19 2.94 -19.89
C GLY A 12 -6.15 1.82 -20.02
N ASN A 13 -5.22 1.68 -19.07
CA ASN A 13 -4.22 0.61 -19.06
C ASN A 13 -4.51 -0.40 -17.95
N ASP A 14 -4.50 -1.69 -18.28
CA ASP A 14 -4.59 -2.75 -17.27
C ASP A 14 -3.26 -2.90 -16.53
N VAL A 15 -3.27 -2.53 -15.26
CA VAL A 15 -2.09 -2.55 -14.37
C VAL A 15 -2.21 -3.71 -13.39
N GLU A 16 -1.29 -4.68 -13.49
CA GLU A 16 -1.16 -5.78 -12.52
C GLU A 16 -0.44 -5.28 -11.26
N LEU A 17 -1.16 -5.23 -10.15
CA LEU A 17 -0.67 -4.94 -8.81
C LEU A 17 -0.25 -6.23 -8.12
N VAL A 18 0.98 -6.31 -7.62
CA VAL A 18 1.52 -7.49 -6.95
C VAL A 18 1.91 -7.16 -5.51
N PHE A 19 1.21 -7.76 -4.55
CA PHE A 19 1.43 -7.52 -3.12
C PHE A 19 2.40 -8.56 -2.54
N GLY A 20 3.67 -8.49 -2.93
CA GLY A 20 4.73 -9.40 -2.48
C GLY A 20 5.78 -8.74 -1.58
N VAL A 21 6.85 -9.48 -1.28
CA VAL A 21 8.02 -8.93 -0.54
C VAL A 21 8.66 -7.77 -1.29
N ARG A 22 8.66 -7.82 -2.64
CA ARG A 22 9.20 -6.74 -3.47
C ARG A 22 8.39 -5.45 -3.33
N PHE A 23 7.07 -5.54 -3.24
CA PHE A 23 6.21 -4.38 -2.96
C PHE A 23 6.59 -3.69 -1.65
N VAL A 24 6.80 -4.46 -0.57
CA VAL A 24 7.26 -3.91 0.72
C VAL A 24 8.61 -3.22 0.58
N HIS A 25 9.53 -3.80 -0.20
CA HIS A 25 10.82 -3.18 -0.48
C HIS A 25 10.69 -1.87 -1.25
N GLU A 26 9.85 -1.81 -2.29
CA GLU A 26 9.62 -0.58 -3.05
C GLU A 26 9.00 0.51 -2.18
N LEU A 27 8.03 0.17 -1.31
CA LEU A 27 7.48 1.11 -0.33
C LEU A 27 8.54 1.60 0.66
N ASN A 28 9.35 0.71 1.21
CA ASN A 28 10.43 1.06 2.11
C ASN A 28 11.48 1.95 1.43
N LYS A 29 11.75 1.74 0.15
CA LYS A 29 12.66 2.58 -0.62
C LYS A 29 12.07 3.96 -0.92
N ALA A 30 10.78 4.03 -1.27
CA ALA A 30 10.13 5.28 -1.67
C ALA A 30 9.69 6.14 -0.48
N PHE A 31 9.22 5.53 0.60
CA PHE A 31 8.58 6.19 1.75
C PHE A 31 9.21 5.80 3.09
N GLY A 32 10.28 5.01 3.09
CA GLY A 32 11.01 4.70 4.30
C GLY A 32 11.85 5.88 4.77
N ILE A 33 12.07 5.92 6.08
CA ILE A 33 12.96 6.91 6.68
C ILE A 33 14.40 6.47 6.45
N GLU A 34 15.19 7.36 5.88
CA GLU A 34 16.64 7.24 5.80
C GLU A 34 17.26 7.98 6.98
N ARG A 35 18.11 7.29 7.75
CA ARG A 35 18.97 7.93 8.76
C ARG A 35 20.40 7.48 8.56
N ASP A 36 21.32 8.45 8.58
CA ASP A 36 22.75 8.21 8.44
C ASP A 36 23.13 7.40 7.19
N GLY A 37 22.40 7.58 6.08
CA GLY A 37 22.61 6.85 4.83
C GLY A 37 22.05 5.41 4.81
N PHE A 38 21.39 4.98 5.89
CA PHE A 38 20.73 3.68 5.98
C PHE A 38 19.21 3.85 5.96
N ASN A 39 18.56 3.17 5.02
CA ASN A 39 17.10 3.09 5.00
C ASN A 39 16.63 2.12 6.09
N ILE A 40 15.92 2.64 7.09
CA ILE A 40 15.43 1.85 8.25
C ILE A 40 14.24 0.96 7.85
N GLY A 41 13.73 1.09 6.62
CA GLY A 41 12.74 0.16 6.08
C GLY A 41 11.38 0.22 6.77
N MET A 42 10.91 1.44 7.05
CA MET A 42 9.62 1.68 7.73
C MET A 42 8.52 2.22 6.82
N GLY A 43 8.74 2.29 5.50
CA GLY A 43 7.77 2.89 4.57
C GLY A 43 6.42 2.17 4.59
N PHE A 44 6.41 0.84 4.65
CA PHE A 44 5.16 0.10 4.79
C PHE A 44 4.47 0.35 6.15
N THR A 45 5.23 0.43 7.24
CA THR A 45 4.67 0.72 8.56
C THR A 45 4.06 2.11 8.64
N LEU A 46 4.65 3.09 7.95
CA LEU A 46 4.20 4.49 7.94
C LEU A 46 3.00 4.72 7.02
N ILE A 47 2.88 3.96 5.93
CA ILE A 47 1.75 4.11 4.99
C ILE A 47 0.47 3.41 5.48
N LEU A 48 0.59 2.46 6.41
CA LEU A 48 -0.54 1.67 6.88
C LEU A 48 -1.59 2.48 7.65
N PRO A 49 -1.24 3.35 8.63
CA PRO A 49 -2.23 4.18 9.32
C PRO A 49 -3.07 5.08 8.39
N PRO A 50 -2.49 5.89 7.48
CA PRO A 50 -3.31 6.68 6.57
C PRO A 50 -4.13 5.80 5.61
N LEU A 51 -3.59 4.64 5.19
CA LEU A 51 -4.36 3.68 4.38
C LEU A 51 -5.59 3.12 5.14
N LEU A 52 -5.48 2.89 6.45
CA LEU A 52 -6.60 2.46 7.31
C LEU A 52 -7.63 3.58 7.55
N GLN A 53 -7.21 4.84 7.44
CA GLN A 53 -8.08 6.02 7.53
C GLN A 53 -8.72 6.40 6.19
N TYR A 54 -8.62 5.54 5.17
CA TYR A 54 -9.11 5.78 3.82
C TYR A 54 -8.48 7.01 3.15
N ASP A 55 -7.19 7.26 3.39
CA ASP A 55 -6.45 8.34 2.75
C ASP A 55 -6.13 7.99 1.27
N PRO A 56 -6.69 8.73 0.28
CA PRO A 56 -6.49 8.45 -1.14
C PRO A 56 -5.03 8.58 -1.58
N ASP A 57 -4.23 9.45 -0.95
CA ASP A 57 -2.82 9.57 -1.27
C ASP A 57 -2.03 8.32 -0.83
N ALA A 58 -2.39 7.75 0.33
CA ALA A 58 -1.82 6.48 0.77
C ALA A 58 -2.18 5.34 -0.19
N LEU A 59 -3.42 5.29 -0.68
CA LEU A 59 -3.84 4.31 -1.68
C LEU A 59 -3.05 4.46 -2.98
N ALA A 60 -2.91 5.69 -3.49
CA ALA A 60 -2.17 5.96 -4.72
C ALA A 60 -0.73 5.45 -4.64
N LYS A 61 -0.05 5.71 -3.51
CA LYS A 61 1.31 5.24 -3.24
C LYS A 61 1.39 3.72 -3.19
N VAL A 62 0.41 3.07 -2.56
CA VAL A 62 0.32 1.61 -2.52
C VAL A 62 0.16 1.02 -3.93
N ILE A 63 -0.76 1.58 -4.73
CA ILE A 63 -0.97 1.18 -6.13
C ILE A 63 0.32 1.36 -6.94
N TYR A 64 0.97 2.50 -6.82
CA TYR A 64 2.22 2.80 -7.52
C TYR A 64 3.37 1.85 -7.15
N CYS A 65 3.48 1.46 -5.89
CA CYS A 65 4.49 0.50 -5.44
C CYS A 65 4.10 -0.94 -5.82
N ALA A 66 2.81 -1.28 -5.84
CA ALA A 66 2.33 -2.60 -6.22
C ALA A 66 2.41 -2.83 -7.74
N SER A 67 2.36 -1.77 -8.54
CA SER A 67 2.51 -1.81 -10.00
C SER A 67 3.96 -1.99 -10.48
N TYR A 68 4.91 -2.29 -9.59
CA TYR A 68 6.35 -2.46 -9.92
C TYR A 68 6.64 -3.49 -11.02
N LYS A 69 5.73 -4.45 -11.22
CA LYS A 69 5.85 -5.52 -12.21
C LYS A 69 5.13 -5.20 -13.52
N SER A 70 4.28 -4.18 -13.54
CA SER A 70 3.57 -3.76 -14.75
C SER A 70 4.56 -3.26 -15.80
N SER A 71 4.41 -3.72 -17.04
CA SER A 71 5.28 -3.32 -18.16
C SER A 71 5.12 -1.84 -18.49
N SER A 72 3.89 -1.32 -18.37
CA SER A 72 3.59 0.11 -18.39
C SER A 72 3.30 0.53 -16.95
N ARG A 73 4.33 1.00 -16.25
CA ARG A 73 4.17 1.49 -14.87
C ARG A 73 3.46 2.85 -14.93
N PRO A 74 2.26 2.99 -14.34
CA PRO A 74 1.58 4.27 -14.31
C PRO A 74 2.37 5.28 -13.48
N THR A 75 2.32 6.55 -13.86
CA THR A 75 2.85 7.65 -13.04
C THR A 75 1.91 7.94 -11.87
N MET A 76 2.41 8.61 -10.82
CA MET A 76 1.57 9.02 -9.69
C MET A 76 0.39 9.90 -10.16
N ASP A 77 0.63 10.83 -11.08
CA ASP A 77 -0.43 11.70 -11.63
C ASP A 77 -1.54 10.88 -12.31
N GLN A 78 -1.17 9.89 -13.12
CA GLN A 78 -2.17 9.00 -13.76
C GLN A 78 -2.99 8.21 -12.74
N ILE A 79 -2.38 7.84 -11.61
CA ILE A 79 -3.07 7.16 -10.52
C ILE A 79 -4.03 8.12 -9.83
N TYR A 80 -3.59 9.36 -9.53
CA TYR A 80 -4.46 10.37 -8.94
C TYR A 80 -5.66 10.68 -9.85
N ASP A 81 -5.42 10.93 -11.14
CA ASP A 81 -6.50 11.14 -12.11
C ASP A 81 -7.47 9.95 -12.13
N SER A 82 -6.95 8.72 -12.11
CA SER A 82 -7.81 7.53 -12.08
C SER A 82 -8.58 7.41 -10.77
N LEU A 83 -8.00 7.76 -9.62
CA LEU A 83 -8.68 7.73 -8.32
C LEU A 83 -9.76 8.81 -8.22
N ASP A 84 -9.55 9.98 -8.83
CA ASP A 84 -10.54 11.06 -8.91
C ASP A 84 -11.71 10.70 -9.84
N GLU A 85 -11.48 9.84 -10.84
CA GLU A 85 -12.51 9.32 -11.74
C GLU A 85 -13.26 8.08 -11.20
N LEU A 86 -12.80 7.46 -10.10
CA LEU A 86 -13.47 6.30 -9.52
C LEU A 86 -14.76 6.71 -8.79
N ASP A 87 -15.89 6.17 -9.23
CA ASP A 87 -17.16 6.31 -8.53
C ASP A 87 -17.14 5.64 -7.14
N ASP A 88 -16.46 4.48 -7.02
CA ASP A 88 -16.38 3.67 -5.80
C ASP A 88 -14.93 3.51 -5.32
N LEU A 89 -14.40 4.60 -4.77
CA LEU A 89 -13.08 4.62 -4.13
C LEU A 89 -13.00 3.65 -2.94
N GLU A 90 -14.04 3.59 -2.12
CA GLU A 90 -14.12 2.76 -0.92
C GLU A 90 -13.99 1.25 -1.24
N GLN A 91 -14.61 0.79 -2.33
CA GLN A 91 -14.46 -0.59 -2.80
C GLN A 91 -13.01 -0.89 -3.17
N THR A 92 -12.32 0.05 -3.83
CA THR A 92 -10.91 -0.12 -4.21
C THR A 92 -10.02 -0.23 -2.98
N PHE A 93 -10.29 0.56 -1.93
CA PHE A 93 -9.61 0.43 -0.64
C PHE A 93 -9.80 -0.95 -0.03
N ASP A 94 -11.05 -1.43 0.04
CA ASP A 94 -11.38 -2.72 0.63
C ASP A 94 -10.71 -3.88 -0.11
N GLU A 95 -10.67 -3.82 -1.44
CA GLU A 95 -10.00 -4.82 -2.26
C GLU A 95 -8.49 -4.84 -1.99
N VAL A 96 -7.83 -3.68 -1.99
CA VAL A 96 -6.39 -3.55 -1.71
C VAL A 96 -6.09 -4.03 -0.29
N MET A 97 -6.87 -3.62 0.70
CA MET A 97 -6.73 -4.04 2.09
C MET A 97 -6.92 -5.56 2.24
N GLY A 98 -7.89 -6.14 1.53
CA GLY A 98 -8.11 -7.58 1.46
C GLY A 98 -6.91 -8.33 0.91
N ARG A 99 -6.26 -7.80 -0.15
CA ARG A 99 -5.02 -8.39 -0.70
C ARG A 99 -3.84 -8.27 0.27
N LEU A 100 -3.71 -7.14 0.97
CA LEU A 100 -2.68 -6.93 2.00
C LEU A 100 -2.85 -7.90 3.18
N LYS A 101 -4.08 -8.17 3.61
CA LYS A 101 -4.41 -9.17 4.64
C LYS A 101 -4.13 -10.61 4.17
N ALA A 102 -4.37 -10.90 2.89
CA ALA A 102 -4.12 -12.22 2.32
C ALA A 102 -2.64 -12.51 2.06
N SER A 103 -1.82 -11.47 1.82
CA SER A 103 -0.41 -11.66 1.47
C SER A 103 0.42 -12.07 2.68
N SER A 104 1.20 -13.15 2.53
CA SER A 104 2.16 -13.59 3.55
C SER A 104 3.23 -12.54 3.86
N ALA A 105 3.52 -11.64 2.92
CA ALA A 105 4.54 -10.61 3.08
C ALA A 105 4.08 -9.42 3.94
N THR A 106 2.79 -9.10 3.90
CA THR A 106 2.24 -7.88 4.54
C THR A 106 1.32 -8.19 5.72
N LYS A 107 0.72 -9.39 5.79
CA LYS A 107 -0.25 -9.76 6.84
C LYS A 107 0.31 -9.62 8.25
N HIS A 108 1.58 -9.96 8.47
CA HIS A 108 2.19 -9.94 9.80
C HIS A 108 2.41 -8.51 10.30
N THR A 109 2.89 -7.63 9.42
CA THR A 109 3.10 -6.21 9.76
C THR A 109 1.76 -5.52 10.01
N LEU A 110 0.75 -5.79 9.17
CA LEU A 110 -0.60 -5.25 9.35
C LEU A 110 -1.21 -5.68 10.70
N ALA A 111 -1.17 -6.98 11.01
CA ALA A 111 -1.66 -7.50 12.30
C ALA A 111 -0.88 -6.94 13.50
N THR A 112 0.42 -6.71 13.35
CA THR A 112 1.25 -6.14 14.41
C THR A 112 0.87 -4.67 14.69
N LEU A 113 0.53 -3.90 13.67
CA LEU A 113 0.15 -2.49 13.83
C LEU A 113 -1.22 -2.31 14.46
N THR A 114 -2.23 -3.07 14.01
CA THR A 114 -3.58 -3.00 14.60
C THR A 114 -3.58 -3.37 16.08
N VAL A 115 -2.70 -4.29 16.50
CA VAL A 115 -2.52 -4.64 17.93
C VAL A 115 -1.84 -3.51 18.70
N LYS A 116 -0.88 -2.81 18.08
CA LYS A 116 -0.15 -1.71 18.72
C LYS A 116 -1.03 -0.47 18.95
N GLU A 117 -1.87 -0.09 17.98
CA GLU A 117 -2.81 1.04 18.13
C GLU A 117 -3.71 0.86 19.36
N GLN A 118 -4.24 -0.35 19.57
CA GLN A 118 -5.06 -0.67 20.74
C GLN A 118 -4.28 -0.70 22.07
N THR A 119 -2.95 -0.87 22.02
CA THR A 119 -2.10 -0.95 23.21
C THR A 119 -1.59 0.44 23.65
N GLU A 120 -1.51 1.40 22.73
CA GLU A 120 -1.08 2.77 23.03
C GLU A 120 -2.23 3.61 23.63
N GLU A 121 -3.49 3.40 23.23
CA GLU A 121 -4.66 4.04 23.85
C GLU A 121 -4.86 3.63 25.32
N GLN A 122 -4.39 2.45 25.73
CA GLN A 122 -4.51 1.98 27.12
C GLN A 122 -3.41 2.47 28.07
N LYS A 123 -2.36 3.15 27.57
CA LYS A 123 -1.28 3.68 28.42
C LYS A 123 -1.41 5.16 28.76
N SER A 124 -2.43 5.85 28.24
CA SER A 124 -2.66 7.28 28.50
C SER A 124 -3.85 7.57 29.41
N ASN A 125 -4.26 6.61 30.26
CA ASN A 125 -5.31 6.81 31.26
C ASN A 125 -4.84 6.39 32.65
#